data_AF-A0A4Y2US03-F1
#
_entry.id   AF-A0A4Y2US03-F1
#
_cell.length_a   1.000
_cell.length_b   1.000
_cell.length_c   1.000
_cell.angle_alpha   90.00
_cell.angle_beta   90.00
_cell.angle_gamma   90.00
#
_symmetry.space_group_name_H-M   'P 1'
#
loop_
_entity.id
_entity.type
_entity.pdbx_description
1 polymer ?
#
loop_
_entity_poly.entity_id
_entity_poly.type
_entity_poly.pdbx_seq_one_letter_code
_entity_poly.pdbx_strand_id
1 'polypeptide(L)'
;MSEDGRSRSTLSSTPTDYSKHRINSLSDHKTESLSSRISSPTSVDDATETWIKHHYQLPRTNGQICQEISRCETNIDKNQKYAGNCREALRDLRLAGSSSAILISKTNELKSYKKKVAESEAVLKAIGPCPVKRCPKHHETSMEEEMDTETGQYNENVQDFKIVPKKKLAENQT
;
A
#
# COMPACT_ATOMS: atom_id res chain seq x y z
N MET A 1 -59.35 3.03 6.38
CA MET A 1 -58.45 3.93 7.14
C MET A 1 -58.26 3.33 8.51
N SER A 2 -57.04 2.93 8.84
CA SER A 2 -56.51 2.75 10.20
C SER A 2 -54.99 2.80 10.09
N GLU A 3 -54.36 3.46 11.05
CA GLU A 3 -53.01 4.01 10.94
C GLU A 3 -52.01 3.23 11.81
N ASP A 4 -50.73 3.43 11.50
CA ASP A 4 -49.52 3.27 12.32
C ASP A 4 -49.36 2.13 13.34
N GLY A 5 -48.18 1.49 13.30
CA GLY A 5 -47.82 0.44 14.26
C GLY A 5 -46.42 -0.15 14.14
N ARG A 6 -45.39 0.62 13.74
CA ARG A 6 -43.98 0.16 13.84
C ARG A 6 -43.12 1.14 14.63
N SER A 7 -42.88 0.75 15.88
CA SER A 7 -42.20 1.52 16.91
C SER A 7 -40.78 1.94 16.50
N ARG A 8 -40.51 3.24 16.64
CA ARG A 8 -39.15 3.79 16.65
C ARG A 8 -38.56 3.57 18.03
N SER A 9 -37.53 2.75 18.17
CA SER A 9 -36.82 2.61 19.44
C SER A 9 -36.16 3.93 19.82
N THR A 10 -36.53 4.45 20.99
CA THR A 10 -36.07 5.73 21.52
C THR A 10 -34.65 5.64 22.07
N LEU A 11 -33.94 6.75 21.98
CA LEU A 11 -32.67 6.96 22.67
C LEU A 11 -32.89 6.80 24.19
N SER A 12 -32.09 5.96 24.84
CA SER A 12 -32.05 5.89 26.30
C SER A 12 -31.06 6.90 26.85
N SER A 13 -31.59 7.93 27.51
CA SER A 13 -30.82 8.87 28.33
C SER A 13 -31.48 8.97 29.69
N THR A 14 -30.74 8.67 30.76
CA THR A 14 -31.04 9.16 32.12
C THR A 14 -29.73 9.39 32.91
N PRO A 15 -29.72 10.35 33.85
CA PRO A 15 -28.52 10.84 34.55
C PRO A 15 -28.19 9.95 35.78
N THR A 16 -27.16 10.14 36.62
CA THR A 16 -26.76 11.32 37.44
C THR A 16 -25.45 10.93 38.20
N ASP A 17 -24.65 11.77 38.89
CA ASP A 17 -24.70 13.21 39.23
C ASP A 17 -23.29 13.78 39.59
N TYR A 18 -23.23 15.07 39.96
CA TYR A 18 -22.24 15.79 40.79
C TYR A 18 -20.77 15.30 40.86
N SER A 19 -19.87 16.10 40.28
CA SER A 19 -18.68 16.58 41.01
C SER A 19 -18.25 17.98 40.55
N LYS A 20 -18.42 18.97 41.44
CA LYS A 20 -17.96 20.36 41.23
C LYS A 20 -16.64 20.60 42.00
N HIS A 21 -15.53 20.63 41.29
CA HIS A 21 -14.31 21.31 41.73
C HIS A 21 -14.03 22.44 40.72
N ARG A 22 -14.75 23.57 40.84
CA ARG A 22 -14.37 24.75 41.64
C ARG A 22 -13.17 25.48 41.04
N ILE A 23 -13.42 26.21 39.96
CA ILE A 23 -12.59 27.32 39.51
C ILE A 23 -12.61 28.39 40.62
N ASN A 24 -11.44 28.85 41.06
CA ASN A 24 -11.25 30.14 41.72
C ASN A 24 -9.75 30.46 41.85
N SER A 25 -9.27 31.43 41.07
CA SER A 25 -8.59 32.63 41.61
C SER A 25 -8.25 33.59 40.48
N LEU A 26 -9.04 34.66 40.37
CA LEU A 26 -8.54 35.94 39.87
C LEU A 26 -7.69 36.55 40.99
N SER A 27 -6.50 37.05 40.66
CA SER A 27 -5.76 37.96 41.54
C SER A 27 -5.05 38.98 40.69
N ASP A 28 -5.42 40.24 40.88
CA ASP A 28 -4.92 41.38 40.12
C ASP A 28 -3.43 41.62 40.31
N HIS A 29 -2.75 42.01 39.22
CA HIS A 29 -1.58 42.89 39.27
C HIS A 29 -1.76 43.93 38.17
N LYS A 30 -1.54 45.20 38.51
CA LYS A 30 -2.04 46.35 37.73
C LYS A 30 -0.86 47.16 37.17
N THR A 31 -0.91 47.44 35.86
CA THR A 31 -0.18 48.52 35.11
C THR A 31 1.36 48.45 35.10
N GLU A 32 2.06 48.69 33.98
CA GLU A 32 2.07 49.96 33.23
C GLU A 32 2.44 49.88 31.71
N SER A 33 1.93 50.88 30.98
CA SER A 33 2.46 51.59 29.80
C SER A 33 2.91 50.88 28.50
N LEU A 34 1.97 50.87 27.55
CA LEU A 34 2.08 51.39 26.16
C LEU A 34 3.25 51.00 25.22
N SER A 35 2.84 50.24 24.19
CA SER A 35 3.11 50.50 22.76
C SER A 35 4.43 50.03 22.13
N SER A 36 4.36 48.93 21.37
CA SER A 36 4.63 48.97 19.93
C SER A 36 4.05 47.76 19.17
N ARG A 37 3.58 48.04 17.96
CA ARG A 37 2.88 47.19 16.98
C ARG A 37 3.63 45.89 16.66
N ILE A 38 2.89 44.79 16.42
CA ILE A 38 2.67 44.21 15.07
C ILE A 38 1.68 43.04 15.12
N SER A 39 0.59 43.22 14.37
CA SER A 39 -0.26 42.28 13.62
C SER A 39 -0.78 40.93 14.19
N SER A 40 -2.10 40.78 13.94
CA SER A 40 -2.85 39.54 13.68
C SER A 40 -3.29 38.69 14.88
N PRO A 41 -4.61 38.61 15.15
CA PRO A 41 -5.16 37.40 15.72
C PRO A 41 -5.12 36.33 14.62
N THR A 42 -4.24 35.34 14.75
CA THR A 42 -4.40 34.10 13.97
C THR A 42 -5.77 33.54 14.32
N SER A 43 -6.61 33.29 13.30
CA SER A 43 -7.93 32.70 13.56
C SER A 43 -7.73 31.36 14.27
N VAL A 44 -8.65 30.98 15.14
CA VAL A 44 -8.65 29.64 15.76
C VAL A 44 -8.72 28.56 14.67
N ASP A 45 -9.32 28.89 13.53
CA ASP A 45 -9.35 28.08 12.32
C ASP A 45 -7.95 27.87 11.72
N ASP A 46 -7.10 28.92 11.70
CA ASP A 46 -5.77 28.95 11.10
C ASP A 46 -4.77 28.11 11.92
N ALA A 47 -4.90 28.16 13.25
CA ALA A 47 -4.19 27.27 14.17
C ALA A 47 -4.63 25.80 14.02
N THR A 48 -5.93 25.57 13.80
CA THR A 48 -6.49 24.23 13.60
C THR A 48 -6.08 23.65 12.24
N GLU A 49 -6.12 24.44 11.17
CA GLU A 49 -5.61 24.06 9.85
C GLU A 49 -4.12 23.74 9.92
N THR A 50 -3.32 24.57 10.61
CA THR A 50 -1.88 24.32 10.80
C THR A 50 -1.62 23.03 11.57
N TRP A 51 -2.40 22.73 12.63
CA TRP A 51 -2.29 21.48 13.38
C TRP A 51 -2.69 20.26 12.53
N ILE A 52 -3.80 20.33 11.82
CA ILE A 52 -4.27 19.31 10.85
C ILE A 52 -3.18 19.04 9.81
N LYS A 53 -2.66 20.10 9.18
CA LYS A 53 -1.64 20.06 8.14
C LYS A 53 -0.32 19.47 8.65
N HIS A 54 0.10 19.81 9.86
CA HIS A 54 1.27 19.21 10.50
C HIS A 54 1.04 17.72 10.84
N HIS A 55 -0.13 17.36 11.38
CA HIS A 55 -0.47 15.98 11.74
C HIS A 55 -0.48 15.04 10.52
N TYR A 56 -0.95 15.51 9.35
CA TYR A 56 -0.91 14.76 8.10
C TYR A 56 0.43 14.81 7.35
N GLN A 57 1.39 15.64 7.79
CA GLN A 57 2.74 15.75 7.20
C GLN A 57 3.81 14.92 7.91
N LEU A 58 3.49 14.29 9.05
CA LEU A 58 4.44 13.42 9.76
C LEU A 58 4.92 12.28 8.85
N PRO A 59 6.24 12.17 8.56
CA PRO A 59 6.76 11.10 7.72
C PRO A 59 6.41 9.73 8.31
N ARG A 60 5.91 8.82 7.46
CA ARG A 60 5.64 7.44 7.87
C ARG A 60 6.94 6.79 8.35
N THR A 61 6.89 6.18 9.54
CA THR A 61 8.02 5.39 10.07
C THR A 61 8.31 4.19 9.17
N ASN A 62 9.56 3.71 9.19
CA ASN A 62 9.95 2.51 8.43
C ASN A 62 9.07 1.29 8.75
N GLY A 63 8.59 1.17 10.01
CA GLY A 63 7.65 0.15 10.42
C GLY A 63 6.27 0.28 9.75
N GLN A 64 5.70 1.48 9.69
CA GLN A 64 4.44 1.75 8.98
C GLN A 64 4.58 1.51 7.46
N ILE A 65 5.72 1.88 6.87
CA ILE A 65 6.00 1.60 5.45
C ILE A 65 6.09 0.09 5.20
N CYS A 66 6.78 -0.65 6.07
CA CYS A 66 6.87 -2.11 6.02
C CYS A 66 5.49 -2.79 6.15
N GLN A 67 4.63 -2.31 7.05
CA GLN A 67 3.25 -2.78 7.19
C GLN A 67 2.41 -2.50 5.93
N GLU A 68 2.59 -1.34 5.31
CA GLU A 68 1.88 -0.97 4.08
C GLU A 68 2.29 -1.85 2.89
N ILE A 69 3.59 -2.13 2.72
CA ILE A 69 4.10 -3.10 1.73
C ILE A 69 3.40 -4.45 1.93
N SER A 70 3.45 -4.97 3.17
CA SER A 70 2.80 -6.23 3.54
C SER A 70 1.30 -6.26 3.29
N ARG A 71 0.60 -5.12 3.45
CA ARG A 71 -0.83 -4.98 3.16
C ARG A 71 -1.10 -5.04 1.65
N CYS A 72 -0.27 -4.36 0.84
CA CYS A 72 -0.36 -4.38 -0.61
C CYS A 72 -0.09 -5.78 -1.19
N GLU A 73 0.96 -6.48 -0.75
CA GLU A 73 1.23 -7.88 -1.13
C GLU A 73 0.03 -8.79 -0.82
N THR A 74 -0.46 -8.74 0.42
CA THR A 74 -1.63 -9.53 0.86
C THR A 74 -2.87 -9.24 0.01
N ASN A 75 -3.04 -8.00 -0.45
CA ASN A 75 -4.11 -7.62 -1.37
C ASN A 75 -3.86 -8.15 -2.78
N ILE A 76 -2.62 -8.12 -3.28
CA ILE A 76 -2.26 -8.67 -4.60
C ILE A 76 -2.59 -10.16 -4.62
N ASP A 77 -2.09 -10.96 -3.68
CA ASP A 77 -2.33 -12.41 -3.64
C ASP A 77 -3.82 -12.76 -3.61
N LYS A 78 -4.59 -12.10 -2.73
CA LYS A 78 -6.03 -12.32 -2.59
C LYS A 78 -6.79 -11.94 -3.86
N ASN A 79 -6.52 -10.76 -4.44
CA ASN A 79 -7.22 -10.31 -5.65
C ASN A 79 -6.78 -11.08 -6.90
N GLN A 80 -5.52 -11.54 -6.98
CA GLN A 80 -5.07 -12.46 -8.03
C GLN A 80 -5.77 -13.82 -7.95
N LYS A 81 -5.91 -14.39 -6.75
CA LYS A 81 -6.71 -15.61 -6.51
C LYS A 81 -8.17 -15.43 -6.94
N TYR A 82 -8.84 -14.36 -6.48
CA TYR A 82 -10.22 -14.08 -6.89
C TYR A 82 -10.34 -13.88 -8.40
N ALA A 83 -9.42 -13.13 -9.02
CA ALA A 83 -9.38 -12.98 -10.48
C ALA A 83 -9.16 -14.33 -11.19
N GLY A 84 -8.44 -15.29 -10.59
CA GLY A 84 -8.34 -16.68 -11.03
C GLY A 84 -9.70 -17.36 -11.06
N ASN A 85 -10.39 -17.39 -9.92
CA ASN A 85 -11.73 -17.97 -9.79
C ASN A 85 -12.74 -17.32 -10.76
N CYS A 86 -12.66 -15.99 -11.00
CA CYS A 86 -13.50 -15.34 -12.00
C CYS A 86 -13.19 -15.80 -13.43
N ARG A 87 -11.92 -16.06 -13.78
CA ARG A 87 -11.54 -16.59 -15.10
C ARG A 87 -12.05 -18.02 -15.29
N GLU A 88 -12.00 -18.84 -14.25
CA GLU A 88 -12.54 -20.19 -14.26
C GLU A 88 -14.05 -20.19 -14.46
N ALA A 89 -14.80 -19.50 -13.59
CA ALA A 89 -16.26 -19.37 -13.73
C ALA A 89 -16.67 -18.77 -15.09
N LEU A 90 -15.90 -17.86 -15.67
CA LEU A 90 -16.16 -17.33 -17.03
C LEU A 90 -15.95 -18.36 -18.14
N ARG A 91 -15.13 -19.40 -17.95
CA ARG A 91 -15.06 -20.53 -18.89
C ARG A 91 -16.30 -21.40 -18.74
N ASP A 92 -16.65 -21.76 -17.51
CA ASP A 92 -17.77 -22.67 -17.22
C ASP A 92 -19.11 -22.07 -17.68
N LEU A 93 -19.35 -20.79 -17.39
CA LEU A 93 -20.53 -20.07 -17.84
C LEU A 93 -20.64 -20.01 -19.38
N ARG A 94 -19.52 -19.93 -20.10
CA ARG A 94 -19.51 -19.96 -21.58
C ARG A 94 -19.80 -21.35 -22.13
N LEU A 95 -19.22 -22.39 -21.53
CA LEU A 95 -19.49 -23.78 -21.89
C LEU A 95 -20.96 -24.16 -21.62
N ALA A 96 -21.54 -23.64 -20.54
CA ALA A 96 -22.94 -23.81 -20.18
C ALA A 96 -23.93 -22.94 -21.00
N GLY A 97 -23.46 -22.13 -21.97
CA GLY A 97 -24.33 -21.26 -22.77
C GLY A 97 -25.05 -20.16 -21.98
N SER A 98 -24.44 -19.69 -20.89
CA SER A 98 -25.08 -18.73 -19.96
C SER A 98 -25.39 -17.37 -20.61
N SER A 99 -26.41 -16.69 -20.09
CA SER A 99 -26.85 -15.41 -20.64
C SER A 99 -25.78 -14.31 -20.59
N SER A 100 -25.84 -13.41 -21.58
CA SER A 100 -24.89 -12.28 -21.70
C SER A 100 -24.81 -11.43 -20.43
N ALA A 101 -25.93 -11.22 -19.73
CA ALA A 101 -25.96 -10.46 -18.48
C ALA A 101 -25.08 -11.09 -17.37
N ILE A 102 -25.09 -12.42 -17.23
CA ILE A 102 -24.26 -13.14 -16.26
C ILE A 102 -22.77 -13.04 -16.66
N LEU A 103 -22.46 -13.21 -17.94
CA LEU A 103 -21.11 -13.08 -18.47
C LEU A 103 -20.54 -11.66 -18.30
N ILE A 104 -21.34 -10.63 -18.53
CA ILE A 104 -20.97 -9.22 -18.32
C ILE A 104 -20.72 -8.96 -16.82
N SER A 105 -21.62 -9.42 -15.94
CA SER A 105 -21.47 -9.29 -14.49
C SER A 105 -20.14 -9.90 -14.00
N LYS A 106 -19.87 -11.17 -14.37
CA LYS A 106 -18.63 -11.86 -13.96
C LYS A 106 -17.36 -11.26 -14.61
N THR A 107 -17.49 -10.67 -15.79
CA THR A 107 -16.41 -9.91 -16.44
C THR A 107 -16.11 -8.60 -15.69
N ASN A 108 -17.12 -7.91 -15.18
CA ASN A 108 -16.95 -6.69 -14.40
C ASN A 108 -16.35 -6.98 -13.01
N GLU A 109 -16.73 -8.09 -12.39
CA GLU A 109 -16.09 -8.62 -11.18
C GLU A 109 -14.58 -8.88 -11.41
N LEU A 110 -14.22 -9.57 -12.49
CA LEU A 110 -12.82 -9.78 -12.90
C LEU A 110 -12.06 -8.46 -13.12
N LYS A 111 -12.67 -7.48 -13.79
CA LYS A 111 -12.08 -6.14 -13.98
C LYS A 111 -11.81 -5.43 -12.65
N SER A 112 -12.74 -5.53 -11.70
CA SER A 112 -12.60 -4.95 -10.35
C SER A 112 -11.40 -5.54 -9.61
N TYR A 113 -11.22 -6.86 -9.61
CA TYR A 113 -10.05 -7.50 -8.99
C TYR A 113 -8.74 -7.12 -9.69
N LYS A 114 -8.70 -7.07 -11.02
CA LYS A 114 -7.53 -6.59 -11.77
C LYS A 114 -7.17 -5.14 -11.42
N LYS A 115 -8.16 -4.25 -11.24
CA LYS A 115 -7.95 -2.86 -10.83
C LYS A 115 -7.30 -2.78 -9.45
N LYS A 116 -7.78 -3.56 -8.46
CA LYS A 116 -7.22 -3.62 -7.11
C LYS A 116 -5.78 -4.14 -7.05
N VAL A 117 -5.43 -5.09 -7.92
CA VAL A 117 -4.03 -5.55 -8.10
C VAL A 117 -3.18 -4.40 -8.62
N ALA A 118 -3.57 -3.75 -9.72
CA ALA A 118 -2.81 -2.64 -10.30
C ALA A 118 -2.67 -1.42 -9.34
N GLU A 119 -3.71 -1.12 -8.55
CA GLU A 119 -3.65 -0.10 -7.50
C GLU A 119 -2.64 -0.45 -6.40
N SER A 120 -2.62 -1.72 -5.97
CA SER A 120 -1.65 -2.20 -4.96
C SER A 120 -0.23 -2.20 -5.50
N GLU A 121 -0.02 -2.61 -6.75
CA GLU A 121 1.27 -2.54 -7.45
C GLU A 121 1.76 -1.10 -7.64
N ALA A 122 0.86 -0.15 -7.93
CA ALA A 122 1.21 1.27 -8.05
C ALA A 122 1.66 1.85 -6.69
N VAL A 123 1.01 1.47 -5.59
CA VAL A 123 1.44 1.85 -4.24
C VAL A 123 2.81 1.24 -3.91
N LEU A 124 3.06 -0.03 -4.22
CA LEU A 124 4.37 -0.66 -4.03
C LEU A 124 5.48 0.03 -4.84
N LYS A 125 5.22 0.37 -6.10
CA LYS A 125 6.16 1.12 -6.96
C LYS A 125 6.47 2.52 -6.42
N ALA A 126 5.48 3.19 -5.81
CA ALA A 126 5.67 4.51 -5.20
C ALA A 126 6.40 4.45 -3.83
N ILE A 127 6.32 3.33 -3.12
CA ILE A 127 7.04 3.11 -1.86
C ILE A 127 8.50 2.68 -2.11
N GLY A 128 8.72 1.81 -3.09
CA GLY A 128 10.03 1.19 -3.33
C GLY A 128 10.35 0.03 -2.37
N PRO A 129 11.64 -0.33 -2.21
CA PRO A 129 12.07 -1.44 -1.35
C PRO A 129 11.70 -1.24 0.13
N CYS A 130 11.59 -2.35 0.87
CA CYS A 130 11.27 -2.28 2.30
C CYS A 130 12.40 -1.57 3.09
N PRO A 131 12.12 -0.44 3.77
CA PRO A 131 13.16 0.37 4.45
C PRO A 131 13.68 -0.26 5.75
N VAL A 132 13.10 -1.38 6.19
CA VAL A 132 13.58 -2.15 7.34
C VAL A 132 14.67 -3.11 6.85
N LYS A 133 15.95 -2.74 7.03
CA LYS A 133 17.16 -3.38 6.49
C LYS A 133 17.29 -4.91 6.67
N ARG A 134 16.52 -5.51 7.57
CA ARG A 134 16.47 -6.96 7.85
C ARG A 134 15.03 -7.41 8.14
N CYS A 135 14.06 -6.93 7.37
CA CYS A 135 12.68 -7.43 7.49
C CYS A 135 12.66 -8.89 7.00
N PRO A 136 12.35 -9.88 7.86
CA PRO A 136 12.37 -11.29 7.45
C PRO A 136 11.46 -11.50 6.22
N LYS A 137 10.23 -10.97 6.28
CA LYS A 137 9.24 -11.11 5.21
C LYS A 137 9.64 -10.54 3.85
N HIS A 138 10.46 -9.49 3.78
CA HIS A 138 10.75 -8.78 2.52
C HIS A 138 12.24 -8.81 2.10
N HIS A 139 13.14 -9.35 2.92
CA HIS A 139 14.60 -9.38 2.66
C HIS A 139 15.23 -10.78 2.81
N GLU A 140 14.46 -11.84 3.10
CA GLU A 140 14.97 -13.20 3.35
C GLU A 140 15.81 -13.83 2.23
N THR A 141 15.77 -13.30 0.99
CA THR A 141 16.44 -13.89 -0.18
C THR A 141 17.63 -13.07 -0.71
N SER A 142 18.00 -11.94 -0.07
CA SER A 142 18.93 -10.95 -0.65
C SER A 142 20.29 -10.84 0.05
N MET A 143 20.79 -11.91 0.69
CA MET A 143 22.03 -11.88 1.50
C MET A 143 23.19 -12.75 0.98
N GLU A 144 23.11 -13.32 -0.24
CA GLU A 144 24.08 -14.31 -0.74
C GLU A 144 24.96 -13.85 -1.93
N GLU A 145 25.10 -12.54 -2.17
CA GLU A 145 26.09 -12.00 -3.14
C GLU A 145 27.00 -10.93 -2.52
N GLU A 146 27.65 -11.27 -1.40
CA GLU A 146 28.99 -10.73 -1.14
C GLU A 146 29.95 -11.51 -2.04
N MET A 147 30.15 -11.02 -3.26
CA MET A 147 31.09 -11.60 -4.23
C MET A 147 32.52 -11.42 -3.72
N ASP A 148 33.03 -12.44 -3.03
CA ASP A 148 34.46 -12.56 -2.72
C ASP A 148 35.27 -12.44 -4.03
N THR A 149 35.96 -11.31 -4.19
CA THR A 149 36.85 -11.06 -5.32
C THR A 149 38.18 -11.77 -5.11
N GLU A 150 38.14 -13.11 -5.05
CA GLU A 150 39.34 -13.93 -4.97
C GLU A 150 40.24 -13.66 -6.19
N THR A 151 41.51 -13.39 -5.91
CA THR A 151 42.42 -12.71 -6.83
C THR A 151 42.95 -13.66 -7.91
N GLY A 152 42.15 -13.86 -8.96
CA GLY A 152 42.53 -14.67 -10.13
C GLY A 152 43.74 -14.11 -10.88
N GLN A 153 44.95 -14.49 -10.47
CA GLN A 153 46.18 -14.22 -11.20
C GLN A 153 46.18 -15.03 -12.51
N TYR A 154 45.89 -14.36 -13.63
CA TYR A 154 46.08 -14.96 -14.96
C TYR A 154 47.57 -15.16 -15.21
N ASN A 155 48.02 -16.41 -15.12
CA ASN A 155 49.34 -16.81 -15.55
C ASN A 155 49.38 -16.81 -17.08
N GLU A 156 49.87 -15.72 -17.68
CA GLU A 156 50.07 -15.62 -19.12
C GLU A 156 51.14 -16.60 -19.58
N ASN A 157 50.75 -17.83 -19.97
CA ASN A 157 51.57 -18.62 -20.89
C ASN A 157 50.88 -19.82 -21.58
N VAL A 158 51.26 -20.00 -22.85
CA VAL A 158 51.26 -21.24 -23.66
C VAL A 158 50.02 -21.61 -24.51
N GLN A 159 50.05 -21.07 -25.74
CA GLN A 159 49.98 -21.75 -27.06
C GLN A 159 48.69 -22.41 -27.64
N ASP A 160 48.56 -22.18 -28.95
CA ASP A 160 48.03 -23.05 -30.02
C ASP A 160 46.55 -23.54 -30.01
N PHE A 161 45.65 -22.68 -30.49
CA PHE A 161 44.39 -23.10 -31.14
C PHE A 161 44.55 -23.24 -32.67
N LYS A 162 45.01 -24.41 -33.14
CA LYS A 162 44.92 -24.79 -34.57
C LYS A 162 43.49 -25.24 -34.92
N ILE A 163 42.67 -24.32 -35.43
CA ILE A 163 41.36 -24.64 -36.00
C ILE A 163 41.54 -25.14 -37.44
N VAL A 164 41.29 -26.43 -37.69
CA VAL A 164 41.40 -27.05 -39.03
C VAL A 164 40.10 -26.80 -39.85
N PRO A 165 40.18 -26.53 -41.16
CA PRO A 165 38.99 -26.24 -41.97
C PRO A 165 38.03 -27.44 -42.12
N LYS A 166 36.72 -27.19 -42.01
CA LYS A 166 35.67 -28.19 -42.28
C LYS A 166 35.57 -28.50 -43.78
N LYS A 167 35.77 -29.76 -44.17
CA LYS A 167 35.46 -30.24 -45.53
C LYS A 167 33.93 -30.40 -45.70
N LYS A 168 33.42 -29.97 -46.86
CA LYS A 168 32.07 -30.27 -47.38
C LYS A 168 32.13 -31.48 -48.34
N LEU A 169 30.95 -31.90 -48.81
CA LEU A 169 30.63 -32.98 -49.77
C LEU A 169 30.53 -34.38 -49.13
N ALA A 170 29.64 -35.28 -49.57
CA ALA A 170 28.80 -35.26 -50.78
C ALA A 170 27.36 -35.81 -50.57
N GLU A 171 26.47 -35.55 -51.52
CA GLU A 171 25.24 -36.31 -51.77
C GLU A 171 25.56 -37.68 -52.41
N ASN A 172 24.64 -38.63 -52.27
CA ASN A 172 24.19 -39.65 -53.25
C ASN A 172 23.12 -40.52 -52.55
N GLN A 173 21.85 -40.48 -52.95
CA GLN A 173 21.26 -41.27 -54.04
C GLN A 173 21.43 -42.79 -53.87
N THR A 174 20.37 -43.47 -53.43
CA THR A 174 19.57 -44.34 -54.31
C THR A 174 18.12 -44.41 -53.81
#